data_AF-A0A1G5RIT2-F1
#
_entry.id   AF-A0A1G5RIT2-F1
#
_cell.length_a   1.000
_cell.length_b   1.000
_cell.length_c   1.000
_cell.angle_alpha   90.00
_cell.angle_beta   90.00
_cell.angle_gamma   90.00
#
_symmetry.space_group_name_H-M   'P 1'
#
loop_
_entity.id
_entity.type
_entity.pdbx_description
1 polymer ?
#
loop_
_entity_poly.entity_id
_entity_poly.type
_entity_poly.pdbx_seq_one_letter_code
_entity_poly.pdbx_strand_id
1 'polypeptide(L)'
;MVQYTEGIAFWNRRSKRDTEVCRGILSFDDAFAQSYTESTVRKATAEQRHLLLLPSEAVTVSNGAFTLNAGGKIRSRRNRYYNEQLLGIKPNKIVIRFDPAALHDSVLCYTLDGRFICEAQCIEKSGFGDSQAAREHDRNRTRFVKRTKEATAAQRRMTALEVAELMPETVPPAPPESRVVEIYHSAGNTVRRVQVEAQTEPDTDYDYAFENAVAQLHEQQQKNTI
;
A
#
# COMPACT_ATOMS: atom_id res chain seq x y z
N MET A 1 -6.14 19.69 -12.32
CA MET A 1 -6.76 19.99 -11.01
C MET A 1 -7.91 20.99 -11.15
N VAL A 2 -7.78 21.99 -12.04
CA VAL A 2 -8.80 23.04 -12.30
C VAL A 2 -10.19 22.50 -12.72
N GLN A 3 -10.26 21.45 -13.57
CA GLN A 3 -11.56 20.97 -14.05
C GLN A 3 -12.44 20.28 -12.99
N TYR A 4 -11.84 19.69 -11.96
CA TYR A 4 -12.61 19.04 -10.89
C TYR A 4 -13.26 20.08 -9.96
N THR A 5 -12.50 21.10 -9.57
CA THR A 5 -13.00 22.20 -8.75
C THR A 5 -14.09 23.01 -9.46
N GLU A 6 -13.91 23.25 -10.77
CA GLU A 6 -14.93 23.90 -11.60
C GLU A 6 -16.18 23.03 -11.75
N GLY A 7 -16.01 21.71 -11.91
CA GLY A 7 -17.12 20.77 -11.98
C GLY A 7 -17.99 20.76 -10.72
N ILE A 8 -17.38 20.79 -9.53
CA ILE A 8 -18.11 20.90 -8.25
C ILE A 8 -18.87 22.24 -8.19
N ALA A 9 -18.21 23.34 -8.52
CA ALA A 9 -18.82 24.66 -8.48
C ALA A 9 -20.02 24.75 -9.45
N PHE A 10 -19.87 24.22 -10.67
CA PHE A 10 -20.95 24.16 -11.65
C PHE A 10 -22.10 23.27 -11.17
N TRP A 11 -21.78 22.13 -10.55
CA TRP A 11 -22.78 21.23 -9.99
C TRP A 11 -23.60 21.92 -8.90
N ASN A 12 -22.96 22.61 -7.95
CA ASN A 12 -23.67 23.24 -6.84
C ASN A 12 -24.55 24.41 -7.27
N ARG A 13 -24.11 25.19 -8.28
CA ARG A 13 -24.87 26.32 -8.85
C ARG A 13 -26.05 25.91 -9.74
N ARG A 14 -26.13 24.65 -10.17
CA ARG A 14 -27.22 24.20 -11.04
C ARG A 14 -28.56 24.32 -10.31
N SER A 15 -29.39 25.24 -10.78
CA SER A 15 -30.75 25.50 -10.31
C SER A 15 -31.73 24.37 -10.68
N LYS A 16 -32.97 24.49 -10.19
CA LYS A 16 -34.07 23.54 -10.45
C LYS A 16 -33.74 22.13 -9.97
N ARG A 17 -33.20 22.03 -8.75
CA ARG A 17 -32.92 20.74 -8.11
C ARG A 17 -34.21 20.15 -7.58
N ASP A 18 -34.52 18.94 -8.04
CA ASP A 18 -35.65 18.16 -7.56
C ASP A 18 -35.30 17.48 -6.23
N THR A 19 -35.32 18.29 -5.17
CA THR A 19 -35.17 17.86 -3.78
C THR A 19 -36.13 18.68 -2.92
N GLU A 20 -36.52 18.16 -1.76
CA GLU A 20 -37.44 18.85 -0.83
C GLU A 20 -36.95 20.26 -0.47
N VAL A 21 -35.66 20.40 -0.18
CA VAL A 21 -35.06 21.68 0.24
C VAL A 21 -35.04 22.70 -0.91
N CYS A 22 -34.74 22.26 -2.13
CA CYS A 22 -34.66 23.16 -3.30
C CYS A 22 -36.00 23.40 -4.01
N ARG A 23 -37.02 22.57 -3.73
CA ARG A 23 -38.40 22.68 -4.25
C ARG A 23 -38.53 22.77 -5.78
N GLY A 24 -37.59 22.19 -6.53
CA GLY A 24 -37.57 22.27 -7.98
C GLY A 24 -37.25 23.65 -8.56
N ILE A 25 -36.84 24.62 -7.73
CA ILE A 25 -36.58 26.02 -8.13
C ILE A 25 -35.11 26.37 -7.86
N LEU A 26 -34.66 26.14 -6.62
CA LEU A 26 -33.35 26.58 -6.13
C LEU A 26 -32.20 25.68 -6.60
N SER A 27 -30.97 26.21 -6.51
CA SER A 27 -29.73 25.41 -6.57
C SER A 27 -29.32 24.92 -5.18
N PHE A 28 -28.27 24.08 -5.11
CA PHE A 28 -27.72 23.68 -3.80
C PHE A 28 -27.00 24.82 -3.11
N ASP A 29 -26.34 25.71 -3.86
CA ASP A 29 -25.70 26.91 -3.30
C ASP A 29 -26.75 27.83 -2.65
N ASP A 30 -27.88 28.05 -3.31
CA ASP A 30 -28.95 28.92 -2.78
C ASP A 30 -29.58 28.34 -1.50
N ALA A 31 -29.92 27.05 -1.53
CA ALA A 31 -30.50 26.35 -0.39
C ALA A 31 -29.52 26.29 0.80
N PHE A 32 -28.23 26.06 0.53
CA PHE A 32 -27.20 26.08 1.56
C PHE A 32 -27.00 27.48 2.14
N ALA A 33 -26.93 28.53 1.31
CA ALA A 33 -26.75 29.91 1.78
C ALA A 33 -27.89 30.36 2.70
N GLN A 34 -29.13 30.00 2.36
CA GLN A 34 -30.30 30.30 3.19
C GLN A 34 -30.20 29.57 4.55
N SER A 35 -30.06 28.25 4.54
CA SER A 35 -29.98 27.44 5.77
C SER A 35 -28.75 27.78 6.64
N TYR A 36 -27.63 28.14 6.02
CA TYR A 36 -26.40 28.54 6.72
C TYR A 36 -26.56 29.87 7.47
N THR A 37 -27.34 30.80 6.91
CA THR A 37 -27.62 32.11 7.55
C THR A 37 -28.50 31.95 8.78
N GLU A 38 -29.44 31.02 8.75
CA GLU A 38 -30.34 30.71 9.87
C GLU A 38 -29.64 29.88 10.97
N SER A 39 -28.52 29.22 10.64
CA SER A 39 -27.82 28.30 11.54
C SER A 39 -26.82 29.00 12.46
N THR A 40 -26.86 28.70 13.75
CA THR A 40 -25.85 29.16 14.72
C THR A 40 -24.60 28.27 14.68
N VAL A 41 -23.63 28.63 13.84
CA VAL A 41 -22.38 27.84 13.68
C VAL A 41 -21.23 28.49 14.43
N ARG A 42 -20.59 27.74 15.35
CA ARG A 42 -19.32 28.16 15.99
C ARG A 42 -18.15 27.77 15.11
N LYS A 43 -17.24 28.71 14.85
CA LYS A 43 -16.01 28.46 14.09
C LYS A 43 -14.98 27.79 14.99
N ALA A 44 -14.28 26.80 14.44
CA ALA A 44 -13.18 26.16 15.12
C ALA A 44 -12.03 27.15 15.34
N THR A 45 -11.41 27.11 16.51
CA THR A 45 -10.22 27.92 16.81
C THR A 45 -9.02 27.45 15.98
N ALA A 46 -7.93 28.22 15.97
CA ALA A 46 -6.71 27.82 15.27
C ALA A 46 -6.17 26.48 15.81
N GLU A 47 -6.11 26.34 17.12
CA GLU A 47 -5.64 25.15 17.84
C GLU A 47 -6.50 23.93 17.52
N GLN A 48 -7.83 24.10 17.47
CA GLN A 48 -8.74 23.02 17.06
C GLN A 48 -8.50 22.59 15.62
N ARG A 49 -8.22 23.53 14.71
CA ARG A 49 -7.86 23.19 13.32
C ARG A 49 -6.51 22.50 13.23
N HIS A 50 -5.55 22.87 14.08
CA HIS A 50 -4.24 22.21 14.11
C HIS A 50 -4.35 20.73 14.49
N LEU A 51 -5.28 20.37 15.38
CA LEU A 51 -5.52 18.98 15.77
C LEU A 51 -6.01 18.10 14.61
N LEU A 52 -6.62 18.70 13.58
CA LEU A 52 -7.10 18.00 12.38
C LEU A 52 -5.98 17.70 11.36
N LEU A 53 -4.81 18.32 11.51
CA LEU A 53 -3.67 18.07 10.63
C LEU A 53 -3.00 16.74 10.96
N LEU A 54 -2.37 16.13 9.95
CA LEU A 54 -1.72 14.84 10.09
C LEU A 54 -0.48 14.96 11.00
N PRO A 55 -0.36 14.13 12.05
CA PRO A 55 0.86 14.06 12.84
C PRO A 55 1.93 13.24 12.11
N SER A 56 3.19 13.61 12.34
CA SER A 56 4.36 12.83 11.96
C SER A 56 4.91 12.06 13.16
N GLU A 57 5.76 11.07 12.88
CA GLU A 57 6.63 10.51 13.91
C GLU A 57 7.57 11.57 14.49
N ALA A 58 8.05 11.36 15.71
CA ALA A 58 8.93 12.33 16.37
C ALA A 58 10.23 12.55 15.59
N VAL A 59 10.48 13.79 15.18
CA VAL A 59 11.67 14.20 14.40
C VAL A 59 12.68 14.88 15.31
N THR A 60 13.96 14.61 15.05
CA THR A 60 15.06 15.24 15.76
C THR A 60 15.36 16.63 15.18
N VAL A 61 15.46 17.62 16.06
CA VAL A 61 15.87 19.00 15.73
C VAL A 61 17.38 19.15 15.90
N SER A 62 18.02 19.76 14.92
CA SER A 62 19.44 20.14 14.96
C SER A 62 19.58 21.61 14.57
N ASN A 63 20.13 22.43 15.48
CA ASN A 63 20.34 23.86 15.29
C ASN A 63 19.09 24.61 14.77
N GLY A 64 17.93 24.35 15.38
CA GLY A 64 16.66 24.97 15.01
C GLY A 64 16.07 24.48 13.68
N ALA A 65 16.73 23.52 13.01
CA ALA A 65 16.27 22.93 11.76
C ALA A 65 15.90 21.45 11.94
N PHE A 66 15.00 20.97 11.09
CA PHE A 66 14.67 19.56 10.99
C PHE A 66 14.25 19.22 9.56
N THR A 67 14.17 17.92 9.28
CA THR A 67 13.89 17.41 7.94
C THR A 67 12.70 16.46 7.99
N LEU A 68 11.73 16.66 7.11
CA LEU A 68 10.60 15.73 6.91
C LEU A 68 10.70 15.06 5.55
N ASN A 69 10.31 13.78 5.50
CA ASN A 69 10.15 13.07 4.25
C ASN A 69 8.85 13.53 3.58
N ALA A 70 8.93 14.02 2.34
CA ALA A 70 7.78 14.54 1.60
C ALA A 70 6.84 13.45 1.03
N GLY A 71 7.08 12.18 1.38
CA GLY A 71 6.30 11.04 0.91
C GLY A 71 6.44 10.77 -0.59
N GLY A 72 5.74 9.73 -1.06
CA GLY A 72 5.77 9.24 -2.44
C GLY A 72 6.61 7.98 -2.65
N LYS A 73 6.53 7.38 -3.85
CA LYS A 73 7.27 6.15 -4.21
C LYS A 73 8.78 6.33 -4.26
N ILE A 74 9.26 7.58 -4.33
CA ILE A 74 10.69 7.91 -4.42
C ILE A 74 11.18 8.21 -3.00
N ARG A 75 11.89 7.24 -2.41
CA ARG A 75 12.39 7.23 -1.02
C ARG A 75 13.36 8.37 -0.63
N SER A 76 13.59 9.38 -1.47
CA SER A 76 14.66 10.37 -1.28
C SER A 76 14.20 11.83 -1.23
N ARG A 77 12.88 12.09 -1.24
CA ARG A 77 12.37 13.47 -1.19
C ARG A 77 12.22 13.95 0.24
N ARG A 78 13.02 14.94 0.60
CA ARG A 78 13.07 15.54 1.92
C ARG A 78 12.81 17.04 1.81
N ASN A 79 12.10 17.60 2.77
CA ASN A 79 11.94 19.03 2.94
C ASN A 79 12.62 19.44 4.25
N ARG A 80 13.34 20.55 4.23
CA ARG A 80 14.01 21.09 5.41
C ARG A 80 13.27 22.32 5.91
N TYR A 81 13.01 22.34 7.21
CA TYR A 81 12.30 23.40 7.90
C TYR A 81 13.17 24.03 8.97
N TYR A 82 12.84 25.26 9.33
CA TYR A 82 13.55 26.01 10.36
C TYR A 82 12.62 26.97 11.09
N ASN A 83 12.90 27.13 12.38
CA ASN A 83 12.40 28.24 13.18
C ASN A 83 13.40 28.52 14.31
N GLU A 84 13.65 29.80 14.59
CA GLU A 84 14.54 30.24 15.67
C GLU A 84 14.11 29.71 17.04
N GLN A 85 12.81 29.59 17.30
CA GLN A 85 12.25 29.08 18.57
C GLN A 85 12.60 27.60 18.82
N LEU A 86 13.08 26.88 17.82
CA LEU A 86 13.53 25.49 17.94
C LEU A 86 15.03 25.38 18.31
N LEU A 87 15.75 26.51 18.40
CA LEU A 87 17.15 26.51 18.83
C LEU A 87 17.27 26.08 20.30
N GLY A 88 18.07 25.05 20.56
CA GLY A 88 18.35 24.58 21.92
C GLY A 88 17.18 23.87 22.62
N ILE A 89 16.14 23.47 21.87
CA ILE A 89 14.99 22.76 22.44
C ILE A 89 15.40 21.43 23.10
N LYS A 90 14.89 21.16 24.31
CA LYS A 90 15.15 19.92 25.05
C LYS A 90 13.82 19.26 25.45
N PRO A 91 13.64 17.94 25.22
CA PRO A 91 14.50 17.08 24.40
C PRO A 91 14.52 17.58 22.94
N ASN A 92 15.58 17.24 22.20
CA ASN A 92 15.74 17.65 20.79
C ASN A 92 14.77 16.91 19.84
N LYS A 93 13.59 16.50 20.31
CA LYS A 93 12.58 15.76 19.56
C LYS A 93 11.25 16.50 19.61
N ILE A 94 10.62 16.65 18.45
CA ILE A 94 9.34 17.32 18.29
C ILE A 94 8.40 16.46 17.45
N VAL A 95 7.10 16.68 17.62
CA VAL A 95 6.06 16.14 16.74
C VAL A 95 5.63 17.23 15.79
N ILE A 96 5.56 16.93 14.49
CA ILE A 96 5.13 17.90 13.50
C ILE A 96 3.74 17.54 13.00
N ARG A 97 2.88 18.56 12.90
CA ARG A 97 1.57 18.47 12.26
C ARG A 97 1.59 19.24 10.95
N PHE A 98 1.14 18.62 9.87
CA PHE A 98 1.21 19.19 8.53
C PHE A 98 -0.01 18.84 7.67
N ASP A 99 -0.24 19.66 6.65
CA ASP A 99 -1.12 19.36 5.53
C ASP A 99 -0.26 18.85 4.35
N PRO A 100 -0.49 17.62 3.83
CA PRO A 100 0.21 17.12 2.65
C PRO A 100 0.15 18.04 1.43
N ALA A 101 -0.92 18.83 1.27
CA ALA A 101 -1.07 19.77 0.16
C ALA A 101 -0.18 21.01 0.32
N ALA A 102 0.03 21.47 1.56
CA ALA A 102 0.78 22.68 1.89
C ALA A 102 2.17 22.40 2.49
N LEU A 103 2.73 21.21 2.25
CA LEU A 103 4.01 20.80 2.83
C LEU A 103 5.19 21.69 2.41
N HIS A 104 5.05 22.46 1.33
CA HIS A 104 6.07 23.37 0.80
C HIS A 104 6.07 24.76 1.45
N ASP A 105 5.11 25.06 2.32
CA ASP A 105 4.96 26.37 2.96
C ASP A 105 5.46 26.33 4.40
N SER A 106 4.62 25.82 5.31
CA SER A 106 4.92 25.76 6.74
C SER A 106 4.32 24.54 7.39
N VAL A 107 4.86 24.20 8.56
CA VAL A 107 4.40 23.08 9.38
C VAL A 107 4.36 23.48 10.84
N LEU A 108 3.50 22.83 11.63
CA LEU A 108 3.30 23.16 13.03
C LEU A 108 4.09 22.23 13.94
N CYS A 109 4.90 22.79 14.82
CA CYS A 109 5.77 22.06 15.72
C CYS A 109 5.16 21.95 17.12
N TYR A 110 5.18 20.75 17.67
CA TYR A 110 4.67 20.41 18.99
C TYR A 110 5.72 19.68 19.82
N THR A 111 5.63 19.83 21.15
CA THR A 111 6.38 18.97 22.07
C THR A 111 5.85 17.54 22.02
N LEU A 112 6.61 16.58 22.58
CA LEU A 112 6.14 15.20 22.75
C LEU A 112 4.87 15.11 23.59
N ASP A 113 4.69 16.03 24.53
CA ASP A 113 3.48 16.15 25.38
C ASP A 113 2.29 16.81 24.66
N GLY A 114 2.46 17.19 23.39
CA GLY A 114 1.39 17.79 22.58
C GLY A 114 1.18 19.30 22.79
N ARG A 115 2.13 20.02 23.40
CA ARG A 115 2.07 21.49 23.51
C ARG A 115 2.56 22.15 22.22
N PHE A 116 1.84 23.15 21.75
CA PHE A 116 2.25 23.93 20.58
C PHE A 116 3.51 24.73 20.89
N ILE A 117 4.48 24.71 19.97
CA ILE A 117 5.73 25.46 20.09
C ILE A 117 5.71 26.64 19.12
N CYS A 118 5.68 26.33 17.83
CA CYS A 118 5.84 27.33 16.77
C CYS A 118 5.40 26.78 15.40
N GLU A 119 5.29 27.68 14.43
CA GLU A 119 5.15 27.34 13.01
C GLU A 119 6.52 27.44 12.33
N ALA A 120 7.02 26.35 11.74
CA ALA A 120 8.31 26.31 11.07
C ALA A 120 8.15 26.42 9.55
N GLN A 121 8.93 27.32 8.95
CA GLN A 121 8.89 27.57 7.50
C GLN A 121 9.79 26.60 6.74
N CYS A 122 9.37 26.23 5.54
CA CYS A 122 10.16 25.39 4.64
C CYS A 122 11.28 26.21 4.00
N ILE A 123 12.54 25.90 4.31
CA ILE A 123 13.72 26.49 3.66
C ILE A 123 14.03 25.77 2.35
N GLU A 124 13.97 24.44 2.36
CA GLU A 124 14.36 23.62 1.22
C GLU A 124 13.16 22.79 0.73
N LYS A 125 12.62 23.20 -0.42
CA LYS A 125 11.41 22.63 -1.04
C LYS A 125 11.72 21.44 -1.97
N SER A 126 12.80 20.71 -1.72
CA SER A 126 13.30 19.64 -2.61
C SER A 126 12.34 18.45 -2.81
N GLY A 127 11.28 18.34 -2.02
CA GLY A 127 10.28 17.28 -2.15
C GLY A 127 9.10 17.56 -3.09
N PHE A 128 8.88 18.80 -3.52
CA PHE A 128 7.69 19.19 -4.29
C PHE A 128 8.08 19.89 -5.60
N GLY A 129 7.69 19.32 -6.75
CA GLY A 129 7.90 19.96 -8.06
C GLY A 129 8.29 19.00 -9.18
N ASP A 130 8.94 17.88 -8.89
CA ASP A 130 9.44 17.00 -9.94
C ASP A 130 8.45 15.87 -10.28
N SER A 131 7.22 16.27 -10.60
CA SER A 131 6.16 15.35 -11.01
C SER A 131 6.43 14.76 -12.39
N GLN A 132 7.20 15.43 -13.24
CA GLN A 132 7.61 14.88 -14.53
C GLN A 132 8.71 13.83 -14.38
N ALA A 133 9.84 14.10 -13.71
CA ALA A 133 10.86 13.06 -13.61
C ALA A 133 10.42 11.88 -12.73
N ALA A 134 9.54 12.10 -11.75
CA ALA A 134 8.91 10.98 -11.02
C ALA A 134 8.04 10.10 -11.92
N ARG A 135 7.23 10.71 -12.81
CA ARG A 135 6.42 9.99 -13.79
C ARG A 135 7.28 9.30 -14.84
N GLU A 136 8.36 9.94 -15.27
CA GLU A 136 9.32 9.36 -16.21
C GLU A 136 10.09 8.20 -15.59
N HIS A 137 10.50 8.31 -14.34
CA HIS A 137 11.13 7.22 -13.59
C HIS A 137 10.18 6.03 -13.42
N ASP A 138 8.92 6.25 -13.01
CA ASP A 138 7.91 5.18 -12.91
C ASP A 138 7.60 4.57 -14.29
N ARG A 139 7.56 5.37 -15.36
CA ARG A 139 7.40 4.91 -16.74
C ARG A 139 8.59 4.06 -17.19
N ASN A 140 9.81 4.50 -16.90
CA ASN A 140 11.05 3.80 -17.24
C ASN A 140 11.17 2.49 -16.46
N ARG A 141 10.83 2.48 -15.17
CA ARG A 141 10.76 1.26 -14.35
C ARG A 141 9.74 0.27 -14.89
N THR A 142 8.55 0.73 -15.26
CA THR A 142 7.50 -0.13 -15.83
C THR A 142 7.93 -0.73 -17.18
N ARG A 143 8.58 0.08 -18.03
CA ARG A 143 9.16 -0.38 -19.30
C ARG A 143 10.26 -1.41 -19.07
N PHE A 144 11.16 -1.17 -18.11
CA PHE A 144 12.21 -2.12 -17.74
C PHE A 144 11.63 -3.47 -17.33
N VAL A 145 10.71 -3.50 -16.36
CA VAL A 145 10.09 -4.75 -15.88
C VAL A 145 9.39 -5.51 -17.01
N LYS A 146 8.68 -4.81 -17.90
CA LYS A 146 8.04 -5.42 -19.06
C LYS A 146 9.07 -6.09 -19.98
N ARG A 147 10.15 -5.37 -20.33
CA ARG A 147 11.21 -5.89 -21.21
C ARG A 147 11.99 -7.04 -20.58
N THR A 148 12.24 -6.99 -19.28
CA THR A 148 12.87 -8.11 -18.57
C THR A 148 12.01 -9.36 -18.61
N LYS A 149 10.69 -9.23 -18.41
CA LYS A 149 9.75 -10.37 -18.55
C LYS A 149 9.76 -10.96 -19.96
N GLU A 150 9.75 -10.11 -20.98
CA GLU A 150 9.83 -10.54 -22.38
C GLU A 150 11.16 -11.25 -22.68
N ALA A 151 12.29 -10.72 -22.20
CA ALA A 151 13.60 -11.33 -22.34
C ALA A 151 13.69 -12.69 -21.63
N THR A 152 13.18 -12.81 -20.41
CA THR A 152 13.14 -14.09 -19.68
C THR A 152 12.27 -15.13 -20.40
N ALA A 153 11.14 -14.71 -20.98
CA ALA A 153 10.29 -15.61 -21.77
C ALA A 153 11.01 -16.10 -23.04
N ALA A 154 11.74 -15.22 -23.72
CA ALA A 154 12.57 -15.59 -24.88
C ALA A 154 13.70 -16.54 -24.49
N GLN A 155 14.42 -16.25 -23.40
CA GLN A 155 15.48 -17.11 -22.86
C GLN A 155 14.95 -18.51 -22.56
N ARG A 156 13.79 -18.63 -21.90
CA ARG A 156 13.17 -19.92 -21.61
C ARG A 156 12.88 -20.74 -22.87
N ARG A 157 12.47 -20.10 -23.97
CA ARG A 157 12.23 -20.78 -25.25
C ARG A 157 13.53 -21.26 -25.89
N MET A 158 14.57 -20.43 -25.88
CA MET A 158 15.90 -20.80 -26.38
C MET A 158 16.46 -21.98 -25.58
N THR A 159 16.45 -21.88 -24.25
CA THR A 159 16.92 -22.96 -23.37
C THR A 159 16.11 -24.25 -23.56
N ALA A 160 14.80 -24.18 -23.80
CA ALA A 160 14.00 -25.38 -24.09
C ALA A 160 14.39 -26.06 -25.40
N LEU A 161 14.73 -25.30 -26.44
CA LEU A 161 15.20 -25.83 -27.73
C LEU A 161 16.62 -26.41 -27.60
N GLU A 162 17.52 -25.71 -26.93
CA GLU A 162 18.89 -26.17 -26.66
C GLU A 162 18.88 -27.46 -25.82
N VAL A 163 18.02 -27.55 -24.81
CA VAL A 163 17.84 -28.76 -24.00
C VAL A 163 17.29 -29.90 -24.86
N ALA A 164 16.35 -29.63 -25.75
CA ALA A 164 15.80 -30.66 -26.65
C ALA A 164 16.85 -31.22 -27.62
N GLU A 165 17.78 -30.39 -28.12
CA GLU A 165 18.89 -30.84 -28.98
C GLU A 165 19.94 -31.67 -28.22
N LEU A 166 20.13 -31.40 -26.92
CA LEU A 166 21.07 -32.14 -26.06
C LEU A 166 20.45 -33.40 -25.45
N MET A 167 19.13 -33.57 -25.51
CA MET A 167 18.48 -34.80 -25.02
C MET A 167 18.82 -35.97 -25.94
N PRO A 168 19.24 -37.12 -25.38
CA PRO A 168 19.52 -38.30 -26.18
C PRO A 168 18.23 -38.79 -26.86
N GLU A 169 18.31 -39.18 -28.13
CA GLU A 169 17.20 -39.82 -28.84
C GLU A 169 16.81 -41.11 -28.11
N THR A 170 15.68 -41.08 -27.40
CA THR A 170 15.13 -42.26 -26.76
C THR A 170 14.47 -43.12 -27.85
N VAL A 171 14.98 -44.33 -28.04
CA VAL A 171 14.30 -45.33 -28.87
C VAL A 171 12.92 -45.60 -28.23
N PRO A 172 11.81 -45.36 -28.94
CA PRO A 172 10.49 -45.66 -28.39
C PRO A 172 10.43 -47.15 -28.02
N PRO A 173 9.95 -47.52 -26.82
CA PRO A 173 9.83 -48.91 -26.46
C PRO A 173 8.89 -49.61 -27.45
N ALA A 174 9.25 -50.82 -27.86
CA ALA A 174 8.44 -51.60 -28.79
C ALA A 174 6.97 -51.63 -28.32
N PRO A 175 5.98 -51.43 -29.21
CA PRO A 175 4.58 -51.48 -28.84
C PRO A 175 4.32 -52.81 -28.11
N PRO A 176 3.68 -52.82 -26.94
CA PRO A 176 3.42 -54.06 -26.24
C PRO A 176 2.57 -54.96 -27.12
N GLU A 177 2.97 -56.22 -27.28
CA GLU A 177 2.17 -57.20 -28.01
C GLU A 177 0.79 -57.29 -27.37
N SER A 178 -0.25 -56.99 -28.15
CA SER A 178 -1.64 -57.06 -27.69
C SER A 178 -2.03 -58.52 -27.51
N ARG A 179 -1.75 -59.07 -26.32
CA ARG A 179 -2.26 -60.38 -25.92
C ARG A 179 -3.74 -60.22 -25.57
N VAL A 180 -4.61 -60.50 -26.54
CA VAL A 180 -6.05 -60.57 -26.30
C VAL A 180 -6.31 -61.79 -25.42
N VAL A 181 -6.57 -61.56 -24.14
CA VAL A 181 -7.04 -62.59 -23.21
C VAL A 181 -8.56 -62.58 -23.26
N GLU A 182 -9.15 -63.72 -23.64
CA GLU A 182 -10.60 -63.93 -23.64
C GLU A 182 -11.17 -63.70 -22.23
N ILE A 183 -12.17 -62.84 -22.11
CA ILE A 183 -12.76 -62.48 -20.81
C ILE A 183 -13.64 -63.65 -20.35
N TYR A 184 -13.15 -64.43 -19.39
CA TYR A 184 -13.96 -65.46 -18.74
C TYR A 184 -14.98 -64.81 -17.80
N HIS A 185 -16.27 -64.90 -18.13
CA HIS A 185 -17.35 -64.42 -17.27
C HIS A 185 -17.70 -65.51 -16.24
N SER A 186 -17.16 -65.43 -15.02
CA SER A 186 -17.62 -66.27 -13.92
C SER A 186 -19.03 -65.86 -13.51
N ALA A 187 -19.99 -66.79 -13.58
CA ALA A 187 -21.34 -66.58 -13.07
C ALA A 187 -21.32 -66.42 -11.55
N GLY A 188 -21.61 -65.21 -11.08
CA GLY A 188 -22.10 -64.90 -9.75
C GLY A 188 -21.22 -65.26 -8.55
N ASN A 189 -20.55 -64.26 -7.97
CA ASN A 189 -20.65 -64.05 -6.53
C ASN A 189 -20.52 -62.57 -6.20
N THR A 190 -21.52 -62.06 -5.49
CA THR A 190 -21.60 -60.71 -4.95
C THR A 190 -20.40 -60.43 -4.03
N VAL A 191 -19.54 -59.49 -4.41
CA VAL A 191 -18.60 -58.86 -3.47
C VAL A 191 -18.80 -57.35 -3.52
N ARG A 192 -19.08 -56.81 -2.33
CA ARG A 192 -19.44 -55.43 -2.00
C ARG A 192 -18.47 -54.42 -2.63
N ARG A 193 -19.00 -53.45 -3.38
CA ARG A 193 -18.27 -52.27 -3.85
C ARG A 193 -17.71 -51.52 -2.65
N VAL A 194 -16.40 -51.64 -2.40
CA VAL A 194 -15.70 -50.77 -1.48
C VAL A 194 -15.62 -49.41 -2.15
N GLN A 195 -16.36 -48.43 -1.62
CA GLN A 195 -16.14 -47.04 -1.96
C GLN A 195 -14.77 -46.67 -1.43
N VAL A 196 -13.84 -46.33 -2.32
CA VAL A 196 -12.59 -45.68 -1.94
C VAL A 196 -12.98 -44.25 -1.59
N GLU A 197 -13.06 -43.98 -0.28
CA GLU A 197 -13.12 -42.60 0.21
C GLU A 197 -11.86 -41.89 -0.27
N ALA A 198 -12.05 -40.77 -0.96
CA ALA A 198 -10.97 -39.86 -1.26
C ALA A 198 -10.33 -39.46 0.08
N GLN A 199 -9.08 -39.85 0.28
CA GLN A 199 -8.29 -39.38 1.41
C GLN A 199 -8.25 -37.86 1.29
N THR A 200 -9.01 -37.21 2.15
CA THR A 200 -8.84 -35.79 2.43
C THR A 200 -7.44 -35.70 3.01
N GLU A 201 -6.57 -34.90 2.38
CA GLU A 201 -5.30 -34.55 3.02
C GLU A 201 -5.64 -34.05 4.43
N PRO A 202 -5.06 -34.64 5.50
CA PRO A 202 -5.28 -34.07 6.82
C PRO A 202 -4.74 -32.64 6.75
N ASP A 203 -5.57 -31.67 7.14
CA ASP A 203 -5.08 -30.35 7.52
C ASP A 203 -3.92 -30.60 8.47
N THR A 204 -2.71 -30.43 7.95
CA THR A 204 -1.51 -30.57 8.74
C THR A 204 -1.56 -29.36 9.65
N ASP A 205 -1.95 -29.63 10.89
CA ASP A 205 -2.19 -28.65 11.93
C ASP A 205 -0.91 -27.83 12.10
N TYR A 206 -0.85 -26.69 11.40
CA TYR A 206 0.34 -25.85 11.29
C TYR A 206 0.82 -25.44 12.69
N ASP A 207 -0.12 -25.36 13.62
CA ASP A 207 0.10 -25.08 15.03
C ASP A 207 0.93 -26.17 15.71
N TYR A 208 0.68 -27.45 15.41
CA TYR A 208 1.44 -28.57 15.99
C TYR A 208 2.88 -28.64 15.46
N ALA A 209 3.09 -28.34 14.17
CA ALA A 209 4.43 -28.27 13.59
C ALA A 209 5.22 -27.07 14.15
N PHE A 210 4.54 -25.95 14.38
CA PHE A 210 5.12 -24.73 14.94
C PHE A 210 5.51 -24.89 16.42
N GLU A 211 4.64 -25.49 17.24
CA GLU A 211 4.92 -25.76 18.66
C GLU A 211 6.16 -26.65 18.84
N ASN A 212 6.28 -27.71 18.02
CA ASN A 212 7.45 -28.58 18.03
C ASN A 212 8.74 -27.85 17.63
N ALA A 213 8.68 -26.93 16.66
CA ALA A 213 9.84 -26.14 16.25
C ALA A 213 10.29 -25.16 17.33
N VAL A 214 9.35 -24.51 18.04
CA VAL A 214 9.65 -23.60 19.15
C VAL A 214 10.26 -24.35 20.33
N ALA A 215 9.73 -25.53 20.67
CA ALA A 215 10.27 -26.37 21.75
C ALA A 215 11.74 -26.78 21.49
N GLN A 216 12.05 -27.20 20.26
CA GLN A 216 13.43 -27.56 19.87
C GLN A 216 14.40 -26.37 19.96
N LEU A 217 13.94 -25.17 19.59
CA LEU A 217 14.75 -23.96 19.65
C LEU A 217 15.05 -23.56 21.10
N HIS A 218 14.07 -23.72 21.99
CA HIS A 218 14.24 -23.44 23.42
C HIS A 218 15.22 -24.42 24.09
N GLU A 219 15.17 -25.71 23.74
CA GLU A 219 16.16 -26.70 24.21
C GLU A 219 17.58 -26.40 23.69
N GLN A 220 17.71 -25.95 22.45
CA GLN A 220 19.01 -25.57 21.89
C GLN A 220 19.58 -24.33 22.58
N GLN A 221 18.75 -23.35 22.94
CA GLN A 221 19.19 -22.18 23.70
C GLN A 221 19.65 -22.57 25.11
N GLN A 222 18.95 -23.48 25.78
CA GLN A 222 19.35 -23.97 27.10
C GLN A 222 20.66 -24.78 27.05
N LYS A 223 20.87 -25.60 26.01
CA LYS A 223 22.13 -26.33 25.82
C LYS A 223 23.32 -25.43 25.47
N ASN A 224 23.07 -24.27 24.85
CA ASN A 224 24.08 -23.26 24.52
C ASN A 224 24.36 -22.26 25.66
N THR A 225 23.71 -22.41 26.82
CA THR A 225 23.92 -21.53 27.99
C THR A 225 24.68 -22.27 29.12
N ILE A 226 25.78 -22.92 28.77
CA ILE A 226 26.86 -23.36 29.67
C ILE A 226 28.19 -22.90 29.07
#